data_AF-A0A7X9ECB3-F1
#
_entry.id   AF-A0A7X9ECB3-F1
#
_cell.length_a   1.000
_cell.length_b   1.000
_cell.length_c   1.000
_cell.angle_alpha   90.00
_cell.angle_beta   90.00
_cell.angle_gamma   90.00
#
_symmetry.space_group_name_H-M   'P 1'
#
loop_
_entity.id
_entity.type
_entity.pdbx_description
1 polymer ?
#
loop_
_entity_poly.entity_id
_entity_poly.type
_entity_poly.pdbx_seq_one_letter_code
_entity_poly.pdbx_strand_id
1 'polypeptide(L)'
;FDQKLDMIAELEDLLGTEVDIVDLEGADPYFIHQLLLNKVLIFEKDLNRRVEFEVKSRRMYFDMLPFYNLYHAQAMKRLERR
;
A
#
# COMPACT_ATOMS: atom_id res chain seq x y z
N PHE A 1 2.03 4.92 -18.64
CA PHE A 1 2.27 6.05 -17.72
C PHE A 1 1.14 7.06 -17.90
N ASP A 2 0.90 7.47 -19.14
CA ASP A 2 -0.16 8.41 -19.54
C ASP A 2 -1.56 8.05 -19.01
N GLN A 3 -2.01 6.80 -19.19
CA GLN A 3 -3.33 6.35 -18.69
C GLN A 3 -3.53 6.54 -17.17
N LYS A 4 -2.47 6.38 -16.37
CA LYS A 4 -2.57 6.57 -14.91
C LYS A 4 -2.77 8.05 -14.58
N LEU A 5 -2.07 8.94 -15.28
CA LEU A 5 -2.17 10.38 -15.08
C LEU A 5 -3.54 10.89 -15.50
N ASP A 6 -4.06 10.40 -16.62
CA ASP A 6 -5.41 10.76 -17.08
C ASP A 6 -6.47 10.36 -16.04
N MET A 7 -6.37 9.14 -15.49
CA MET A 7 -7.28 8.68 -14.43
C MET A 7 -7.16 9.50 -13.14
N ILE A 8 -5.95 9.94 -12.77
CA ILE A 8 -5.77 10.82 -11.61
C ILE A 8 -6.50 12.14 -11.86
N ALA A 9 -6.23 12.80 -12.98
CA ALA A 9 -6.85 14.08 -13.32
C ALA A 9 -8.39 13.98 -13.34
N GLU A 10 -8.95 12.95 -13.97
CA GLU A 10 -10.39 12.72 -13.99
C GLU A 10 -11.00 12.52 -12.59
N LEU A 11 -10.31 11.80 -11.70
CA LEU A 11 -10.76 11.58 -10.33
C LEU A 11 -10.64 12.85 -9.47
N GLU A 12 -9.56 13.62 -9.64
CA GLU A 12 -9.36 14.89 -8.94
C GLU A 12 -10.43 15.91 -9.34
N ASP A 13 -10.73 16.03 -10.63
CA ASP A 13 -11.80 16.88 -11.15
C ASP A 13 -13.18 16.46 -10.62
N LEU A 14 -13.44 15.15 -10.52
CA LEU A 14 -14.70 14.61 -10.02
C LEU A 14 -14.88 14.79 -8.51
N LEU A 15 -13.81 14.57 -7.73
CA LEU A 15 -13.85 14.55 -6.27
C LEU A 15 -13.53 15.92 -5.64
N GLY A 16 -12.91 16.83 -6.40
CA GLY A 16 -12.48 18.14 -5.92
C GLY A 16 -11.37 18.09 -4.88
N THR A 17 -10.58 17.02 -4.86
CA THR A 17 -9.45 16.80 -3.94
C THR A 17 -8.30 16.13 -4.67
N GLU A 18 -7.07 16.29 -4.18
CA GLU A 18 -5.90 15.57 -4.67
C GLU A 18 -6.07 14.05 -4.50
N VAL A 19 -5.68 13.29 -5.52
CA VAL A 19 -5.82 11.83 -5.57
C VAL A 19 -4.51 11.19 -6.03
N ASP A 20 -4.11 10.11 -5.36
CA ASP A 20 -3.05 9.24 -5.85
C ASP A 20 -3.60 7.84 -6.16
N ILE A 21 -3.08 7.23 -7.22
CA ILE A 21 -3.42 5.88 -7.65
C ILE A 21 -2.18 5.00 -7.41
N VAL A 22 -2.33 3.94 -6.64
CA VAL A 22 -1.23 2.99 -6.40
C VAL A 22 -1.58 1.62 -6.98
N ASP A 23 -0.68 1.09 -7.81
CA ASP A 23 -0.77 -0.31 -8.24
C ASP A 23 -0.28 -1.22 -7.10
N LEU A 24 -1.21 -2.01 -6.54
CA LEU A 24 -0.94 -2.87 -5.40
C LEU A 24 -0.14 -4.13 -5.76
N GLU A 25 -0.06 -4.54 -7.03
CA GLU A 25 0.73 -5.73 -7.39
C GLU A 25 2.24 -5.48 -7.31
N GLY A 26 2.67 -4.25 -7.57
CA GLY A 26 4.08 -3.82 -7.49
C GLY A 26 4.45 -3.08 -6.20
N ALA A 27 3.49 -2.86 -5.29
CA ALA A 27 3.71 -2.08 -4.08
C ALA A 27 4.52 -2.84 -3.01
N ASP A 28 5.18 -2.08 -2.15
CA ASP A 28 5.95 -2.63 -1.04
C ASP A 28 5.03 -3.37 -0.03
N PRO A 29 5.43 -4.55 0.49
CA PRO A 29 4.61 -5.32 1.42
C PRO A 29 4.23 -4.55 2.70
N TYR A 30 5.07 -3.63 3.17
CA TYR A 30 4.75 -2.77 4.30
C TYR A 30 3.58 -1.83 3.97
N PHE A 31 3.60 -1.19 2.80
CA PHE A 31 2.52 -0.32 2.35
C PHE A 31 1.20 -1.09 2.22
N ILE A 32 1.24 -2.26 1.57
CA ILE A 32 0.07 -3.12 1.42
C ILE A 32 -0.46 -3.53 2.80
N HIS A 33 0.42 -3.90 3.73
CA HIS A 33 -0.01 -4.24 5.09
C HIS A 33 -0.76 -3.08 5.77
N GLN A 34 -0.23 -1.86 5.70
CA GLN A 34 -0.90 -0.67 6.25
C GLN A 34 -2.27 -0.42 5.60
N LEU A 35 -2.37 -0.54 4.28
CA LEU A 35 -3.63 -0.43 3.56
C LEU A 35 -4.63 -1.49 4.03
N LEU A 36 -4.21 -2.75 4.16
CA LEU A 36 -5.08 -3.86 4.56
C LEU A 36 -5.65 -3.71 5.98
N LEU A 37 -5.04 -2.90 6.84
CA LEU A 37 -5.56 -2.63 8.19
C LEU A 37 -6.81 -1.72 8.16
N ASN A 38 -6.85 -0.74 7.26
CA ASN A 38 -7.84 0.35 7.30
C ASN A 38 -8.58 0.58 5.97
N LYS A 39 -8.49 -0.34 5.00
CA LYS A 39 -9.09 -0.15 3.67
C LYS A 39 -10.62 -0.07 3.70
N VAL A 40 -11.15 0.65 2.69
CA VAL A 40 -12.55 0.57 2.26
C VAL A 40 -12.57 -0.08 0.87
N LEU A 41 -13.32 -1.17 0.72
CA LEU A 41 -13.46 -1.86 -0.56
C LEU A 41 -14.57 -1.20 -1.39
N ILE A 42 -14.19 -0.51 -2.46
CA ILE A 42 -15.14 0.20 -3.34
C ILE A 42 -15.69 -0.72 -4.43
N PHE A 43 -14.84 -1.61 -4.97
CA PHE A 43 -15.21 -2.51 -6.06
C PHE A 43 -14.45 -3.84 -5.97
N GLU A 44 -15.15 -4.94 -6.27
CA GLU A 44 -14.59 -6.28 -6.38
C GLU A 44 -15.12 -6.95 -7.65
N LYS A 45 -14.21 -7.34 -8.55
CA LYS A 45 -14.54 -8.12 -9.74
C LYS A 45 -14.48 -9.63 -9.49
N ASP A 46 -13.51 -10.07 -8.69
CA ASP A 46 -13.23 -11.47 -8.40
C ASP A 46 -12.78 -11.62 -6.93
N LEU A 47 -13.64 -12.26 -6.15
CA LEU A 47 -13.42 -12.51 -4.72
C LEU A 47 -12.20 -13.41 -4.48
N ASN A 48 -12.04 -14.47 -5.27
CA ASN A 48 -10.97 -15.44 -5.04
C ASN A 48 -9.61 -14.78 -5.30
N ARG A 49 -9.49 -14.04 -6.42
CA ARG A 49 -8.26 -13.30 -6.72
C ARG A 49 -7.91 -12.30 -5.62
N ARG A 50 -8.90 -11.57 -5.07
CA ARG A 50 -8.66 -10.63 -3.97
C ARG A 50 -8.18 -11.37 -2.72
N VAL A 51 -8.87 -12.43 -2.31
CA VAL A 51 -8.49 -13.21 -1.12
C VAL A 51 -7.08 -13.77 -1.25
N GLU A 52 -6.74 -14.35 -2.41
CA GLU A 52 -5.40 -14.86 -2.68
C GLU A 52 -4.34 -13.75 -2.60
N PHE A 53 -4.60 -12.58 -3.19
CA PHE A 53 -3.73 -11.42 -3.09
C PHE A 53 -3.52 -11.00 -1.63
N GLU A 54 -4.60 -10.85 -0.86
CA GLU A 54 -4.53 -10.42 0.54
C GLU A 54 -3.75 -11.41 1.40
N VAL A 55 -3.97 -12.72 1.21
CA VAL A 55 -3.25 -13.78 1.93
C VAL A 55 -1.76 -13.76 1.56
N LYS A 56 -1.43 -13.68 0.26
CA LYS A 56 -0.05 -13.63 -0.23
C LYS A 56 0.69 -12.41 0.34
N SER A 57 0.08 -11.23 0.25
CA SER A 57 0.69 -9.98 0.72
C SER A 57 0.91 -9.97 2.24
N ARG A 58 -0.02 -10.54 3.02
CA ARG A 58 0.16 -10.70 4.47
C ARG A 58 1.33 -11.63 4.80
N ARG A 59 1.46 -12.76 4.11
CA ARG A 59 2.60 -13.68 4.30
C ARG A 59 3.93 -12.96 4.03
N MET A 60 4.03 -12.28 2.88
CA MET A 60 5.23 -11.52 2.51
C MET A 60 5.58 -10.44 3.54
N TYR A 61 4.58 -9.72 4.07
CA TYR A 61 4.82 -8.76 5.14
C TYR A 61 5.39 -9.41 6.40
N PHE A 62 4.82 -10.52 6.86
CA PHE A 62 5.29 -11.19 8.07
C PHE A 62 6.68 -11.81 7.90
N ASP A 63 7.01 -12.31 6.71
CA ASP A 63 8.36 -12.78 6.39
C ASP A 63 9.38 -11.62 6.46
N MET A 64 8.97 -10.41 6.07
CA MET A 64 9.80 -9.21 6.08
C MET A 64 9.77 -8.43 7.40
N LEU A 65 8.84 -8.74 8.31
CA LEU A 65 8.62 -8.02 9.57
C LEU A 65 9.91 -7.88 10.43
N PRO A 66 10.78 -8.90 10.55
CA PRO A 66 12.04 -8.74 11.28
C PRO A 66 12.93 -7.63 10.71
N PHE A 67 12.96 -7.47 9.39
CA PHE A 67 13.74 -6.44 8.70
C PHE A 67 13.14 -5.05 8.91
N TYR A 68 11.83 -4.91 8.81
CA TYR A 68 11.14 -3.64 9.09
C TYR A 68 11.37 -3.17 10.53
N ASN A 69 11.26 -4.09 11.50
CA ASN A 69 11.51 -3.80 12.90
C ASN A 69 12.97 -3.36 13.14
N LEU A 70 13.94 -4.05 12.52
CA LEU A 70 15.34 -3.69 12.61
C LEU A 70 15.58 -2.29 12.01
N TYR A 71 15.06 -2.02 10.82
CA TYR A 71 15.18 -0.73 10.17
C TYR A 71 14.62 0.39 11.05
N HIS A 72 13.41 0.21 11.58
CA HIS A 72 12.74 1.18 12.43
C HIS A 72 13.54 1.45 13.72
N ALA A 73 13.99 0.39 14.41
CA ALA A 73 14.79 0.53 15.62
C ALA A 73 16.10 1.29 15.38
N GLN A 74 16.76 1.06 14.24
CA GLN A 74 17.99 1.79 13.89
C GLN A 74 17.71 3.25 13.49
N ALA A 75 16.60 3.51 12.81
CA ALA A 75 16.18 4.87 12.48
C ALA A 75 15.92 5.70 13.75
N MET A 76 15.21 5.14 14.74
CA MET A 76 14.94 5.80 16.02
C MET A 76 16.23 6.14 16.78
N LYS A 77 17.18 5.20 16.86
CA LYS A 77 18.50 5.44 17.48
C LYS A 77 19.28 6.59 16.83
N ARG A 78 19.08 6.86 15.54
CA ARG A 78 19.74 7.98 14.84
C ARG A 78 19.09 9.32 15.15
N LEU A 79 17.77 9.33 15.34
CA LEU A 79 17.02 10.53 15.70
C LEU A 79 17.36 10.98 17.12
N GLU A 80 17.46 10.05 18.08
CA GLU A 80 17.82 10.34 19.49
C GLU A 80 19.25 10.88 19.69
N ARG A 81 20.11 10.74 18.68
CA ARG A 81 21.51 11.22 18.71
C ARG A 81 21.68 12.64 18.16
N ARG A 82 20.60 13.27 17.68
CA ARG A 82 20.57 14.66 17.24
C ARG A 82 19.96 15.54 18.32
#